data_AF-A0A7C0YHF7-F1
#
_entry.id   AF-A0A7C0YHF7-F1
#
_cell.length_a   1.000
_cell.length_b   1.000
_cell.length_c   1.000
_cell.angle_alpha   90.00
_cell.angle_beta   90.00
_cell.angle_gamma   90.00
#
_symmetry.space_group_name_H-M   'P 1'
#
loop_
_entity.id
_entity.type
_entity.pdbx_description
1 polymer ?
#
loop_
_entity_poly.entity_id
_entity_poly.type
_entity_poly.pdbx_seq_one_letter_code
_entity_poly.pdbx_strand_id
1 'polypeptide(L)' 'INENSSAVREAAKVGVPIISLTDTNVDPLKVDYPIPANDDAISSIRLMLGYVCKAIIES' A
#
# COMPACT_ATOMS: atom_id res chain seq x y z
N ILE A 1 4.82 6.31 1.01
CA ILE A 1 5.69 5.99 2.19
C ILE A 1 6.26 7.23 2.88
N ASN A 2 6.32 8.39 2.24
CA ASN A 2 6.90 9.60 2.85
C ASN A 2 6.21 9.98 4.19
N GLU A 3 4.88 10.00 4.21
CA GLU A 3 4.10 10.31 5.42
C GLU A 3 3.92 9.10 6.36
N ASN A 4 3.86 7.89 5.80
CA ASN A 4 3.63 6.64 6.54
C ASN A 4 4.92 5.89 6.92
N SER A 5 6.08 6.55 6.88
CA SER A 5 7.38 5.90 7.06
C SER A 5 7.54 5.27 8.45
N SER A 6 6.90 5.82 9.47
CA SER A 6 6.92 5.27 10.84
C SER A 6 6.19 3.93 10.91
N ALA A 7 5.00 3.84 10.30
CA ALA A 7 4.19 2.63 10.27
C ALA A 7 4.89 1.51 9.48
N VAL A 8 5.50 1.84 8.33
CA VAL A 8 6.28 0.88 7.53
C VAL A 8 7.46 0.34 8.34
N ARG A 9 8.18 1.21 9.06
CA ARG A 9 9.29 0.79 9.93
C ARG A 9 8.84 -0.10 11.09
N GLU A 10 7.70 0.20 11.69
CA GLU A 10 7.16 -0.60 12.80
C GLU A 10 6.70 -1.97 12.31
N ALA A 11 5.94 -2.02 11.22
CA ALA A 11 5.50 -3.28 10.60
C ALA A 11 6.69 -4.15 10.19
N ALA A 12 7.74 -3.56 9.60
CA ALA A 12 8.97 -4.26 9.24
C ALA A 12 9.72 -4.82 10.46
N LYS A 13 9.70 -4.12 11.61
CA LYS A 13 10.30 -4.62 12.87
C LYS A 13 9.52 -5.80 13.46
N VAL A 14 8.20 -5.76 13.35
CA VAL A 14 7.30 -6.80 13.89
C VAL A 14 7.23 -8.01 12.95
N GLY A 15 7.64 -7.85 11.68
CA GLY A 15 7.59 -8.91 10.66
C GLY A 15 6.21 -9.07 10.04
N VAL A 16 5.41 -8.00 10.03
CA VAL A 16 4.10 -8.00 9.37
C VAL A 16 4.31 -7.69 7.88
N PRO A 17 3.76 -8.49 6.95
CA PRO A 17 3.89 -8.23 5.52
C PRO A 17 3.18 -6.93 5.12
N ILE A 18 3.86 -6.10 4.33
CA ILE A 18 3.43 -4.76 3.98
C ILE A 18 3.01 -4.70 2.52
N ILE A 19 1.73 -4.41 2.29
CA ILE A 19 1.15 -4.09 0.98
C ILE A 19 0.96 -2.58 0.91
N SER A 20 1.42 -1.92 -0.17
CA SER A 20 1.32 -0.46 -0.28
C SER A 20 1.08 0.00 -1.71
N LEU A 21 0.25 1.04 -1.86
CA LEU A 21 0.12 1.78 -3.11
C LEU A 21 1.35 2.68 -3.27
N THR A 22 2.04 2.57 -4.40
CA THR A 22 3.26 3.33 -4.69
C THR A 22 3.07 4.20 -5.90
N ASP A 23 3.26 5.51 -5.75
CA ASP A 23 3.37 6.47 -6.85
C ASP A 23 4.85 6.79 -7.17
N THR A 24 5.09 7.56 -8.22
CA THR A 24 6.40 7.94 -8.75
C THR A 24 7.35 8.61 -7.74
N ASN A 25 6.83 9.10 -6.62
CA ASN A 25 7.55 9.79 -5.55
C ASN A 25 8.00 8.86 -4.40
N VAL A 26 7.68 7.56 -4.46
CA VAL A 26 7.96 6.58 -3.38
C VAL A 26 8.87 5.47 -3.86
N ASP A 27 9.86 5.14 -3.04
CA ASP A 27 10.74 3.97 -3.26
C ASP A 27 9.98 2.66 -2.95
N PRO A 28 9.73 1.80 -3.97
CA PRO A 28 8.96 0.56 -3.82
C PRO A 28 9.73 -0.54 -3.07
N LEU A 29 11.05 -0.42 -2.89
CA LEU A 29 11.86 -1.42 -2.18
C LEU A 29 11.63 -1.42 -0.67
N LYS A 30 10.84 -0.48 -0.15
CA LYS A 30 10.52 -0.33 1.27
C LYS A 30 9.29 -1.14 1.71
N VAL A 31 8.65 -1.85 0.79
CA VAL A 31 7.43 -2.64 1.04
C VAL A 31 7.54 -3.99 0.34
N ASP A 32 6.88 -5.01 0.89
CA ASP A 32 6.98 -6.38 0.38
C ASP A 32 6.19 -6.55 -0.92
N TYR A 33 5.02 -5.92 -0.99
CA TYR A 33 4.10 -5.99 -2.14
C TYR A 33 3.72 -4.58 -2.60
N PRO A 34 4.59 -3.92 -3.40
CA PRO A 34 4.28 -2.62 -3.98
C PRO A 34 3.23 -2.78 -5.09
N ILE A 35 2.17 -1.98 -5.03
CA ILE A 35 1.14 -1.91 -6.07
C ILE A 35 1.27 -0.52 -6.73
N PRO A 36 1.70 -0.43 -7.99
CA PRO A 36 1.84 0.85 -8.68
C PRO A 36 0.46 1.47 -8.92
N ALA A 37 0.21 2.62 -8.32
CA ALA A 37 -1.04 3.37 -8.43
C ALA A 37 -0.85 4.82 -7.96
N ASN A 38 -1.72 5.71 -8.40
CA ASN A 38 -1.76 7.08 -7.87
C ASN A 38 -2.33 7.06 -6.44
N ASP A 39 -1.52 7.41 -5.44
CA ASP A 39 -1.90 7.47 -4.02
C ASP A 39 -2.44 8.84 -3.58
N ASP A 40 -2.32 9.89 -4.40
CA ASP A 40 -2.85 11.22 -4.10
C ASP A 40 -4.36 11.35 -4.40
N ALA A 41 -4.87 10.56 -5.37
CA ALA A 41 -6.25 10.66 -5.82
C ALA A 41 -7.22 9.78 -5.00
N ILE A 42 -8.20 10.38 -4.34
CA ILE A 42 -9.25 9.67 -3.59
C ILE A 42 -10.00 8.66 -4.46
N SER A 43 -10.26 8.99 -5.73
CA SER A 43 -10.91 8.08 -6.68
C SER A 43 -10.09 6.82 -6.93
N SER A 44 -8.76 6.96 -7.07
CA SER A 44 -7.81 5.86 -7.22
C SER A 44 -7.78 4.99 -5.97
N ILE A 45 -7.64 5.59 -4.79
CA ILE A 45 -7.67 4.88 -3.50
C ILE A 45 -8.96 4.06 -3.36
N ARG A 46 -10.12 4.68 -3.62
CA ARG A 46 -11.43 3.99 -3.52
C ARG A 46 -11.55 2.82 -4.49
N LEU A 47 -11.07 2.98 -5.71
CA LEU A 47 -11.08 1.91 -6.71
C LEU A 47 -10.21 0.73 -6.25
N MET A 48 -8.99 1.02 -5.79
CA MET A 48 -8.05 -0.01 -5.32
C MET A 48 -8.59 -0.75 -4.09
N LEU A 49 -9.11 -0.02 -3.09
CA LEU A 49 -9.77 -0.64 -1.94
C LEU A 49 -10.98 -1.49 -2.36
N GLY A 50 -11.76 -1.03 -3.33
CA GLY A 50 -12.88 -1.81 -3.88
C GLY A 50 -12.45 -3.17 -4.43
N TYR A 51 -11.37 -3.20 -5.22
CA TYR A 51 -10.82 -4.46 -5.74
C TYR A 51 -10.27 -5.35 -4.64
N VAL A 52 -9.53 -4.79 -3.67
CA VAL A 52 -8.97 -5.54 -2.54
C VAL A 52 -10.09 -6.15 -1.68
N CYS A 53 -11.09 -5.35 -1.30
CA CYS A 53 -12.24 -5.85 -0.53
C CYS A 53 -12.99 -6.95 -1.29
N LYS A 54 -13.21 -6.77 -2.60
CA LYS A 54 -13.87 -7.78 -3.43
C LYS A 54 -13.06 -9.09 -3.45
N ALA A 55 -11.75 -9.01 -3.66
CA ALA A 55 -10.88 -10.19 -3.65
C ALA A 55 -10.90 -10.94 -2.31
N ILE A 56 -10.93 -10.21 -1.19
CA ILE A 56 -11.03 -10.79 0.15
C ILE A 56 -12.38 -11.48 0.36
N ILE A 57 -13.47 -10.89 -0.12
CA ILE A 57 -14.84 -11.45 0.03
C ILE A 57 -15.06 -12.67 -0.88
N GLU A 58 -14.46 -12.69 -2.07
CA GLU A 58 -14.54 -13.82 -3.01
C GLU A 58 -13.63 -15.00 -2.62
N SER A 59 -12.68 -14.81 -1.69
CA SER A 59 -11.79 -15.84 -1.15
C SER A 59 -12.47 -16.69 -0.08
#